data_AF-A0AAD6GHJ3-F1
#
_entry.id   AF-A0AAD6GHJ3-F1
#
_cell.length_a   1.000
_cell.length_b   1.000
_cell.length_c   1.000
_cell.angle_alpha   90.00
_cell.angle_beta   90.00
_cell.angle_gamma   90.00
#
_symmetry.space_group_name_H-M   'P 1'
#
loop_
_entity.id
_entity.type
_entity.pdbx_description
1 polymer ?
#
loop_
_entity_poly.entity_id
_entity_poly.type
_entity_poly.pdbx_seq_one_letter_code
_entity_poly.pdbx_strand_id
1 'polypeptide(L)' 'MSLQPYVSHTQINRTTNAKGSAFSGDTDGGYNPIISVVPADGENVNNGMIGYITMGVDTPAIENFD' A
#
# COMPACT_ATOMS: atom_id res chain seq x y z
N MET A 1 0.73 -10.61 -10.76
CA MET A 1 1.90 -9.70 -10.65
C MET A 1 2.86 -10.09 -11.76
N SER A 2 3.47 -9.13 -12.46
CA SER A 2 4.21 -9.40 -13.71
C SER A 2 5.71 -9.67 -13.54
N LEU A 3 6.30 -9.35 -12.38
CA LEU A 3 7.75 -9.42 -12.15
C LEU A 3 8.14 -10.58 -11.22
N GLN A 4 9.36 -11.10 -11.36
CA GLN A 4 9.95 -12.05 -10.41
C GLN A 4 10.30 -11.34 -9.09
N PRO A 5 10.17 -12.01 -7.92
CA PRO A 5 9.70 -13.38 -7.73
C PRO A 5 8.17 -13.53 -7.73
N TYR A 6 7.42 -12.42 -7.79
CA TYR A 6 5.97 -12.38 -7.60
C TYR A 6 5.16 -13.15 -8.65
N VAL A 7 5.61 -13.16 -9.90
CA VAL A 7 4.95 -13.89 -11.00
C VAL A 7 5.04 -15.42 -10.80
N SER A 8 6.05 -15.89 -10.05
CA SER A 8 6.19 -17.31 -9.70
C SER A 8 5.27 -17.74 -8.55
N HIS A 9 4.69 -16.79 -7.81
CA HIS A 9 3.76 -17.09 -6.73
C HIS A 9 2.34 -17.31 -7.28
N THR A 10 2.01 -18.58 -7.53
CA THR A 10 0.76 -19.01 -8.19
C THR A 10 -0.15 -19.85 -7.30
N GLN A 11 0.27 -20.16 -6.07
CA GLN A 11 -0.47 -21.00 -5.13
C GLN A 11 -1.82 -20.39 -4.72
N ILE A 12 -1.92 -19.06 -4.73
CA ILE A 12 -3.13 -18.32 -4.41
C ILE A 12 -3.35 -17.17 -5.38
N ASN A 13 -4.62 -16.81 -5.59
CA ASN A 13 -4.97 -15.60 -6.30
C ASN A 13 -4.66 -14.37 -5.45
N ARG A 14 -4.12 -13.33 -6.07
CA ARG A 14 -3.90 -12.04 -5.40
C ARG A 14 -5.25 -11.44 -4.98
N THR A 15 -5.40 -11.15 -3.69
CA THR A 15 -6.52 -10.35 -3.18
C THR A 15 -6.36 -8.89 -3.60
N THR A 16 -7.39 -8.34 -4.24
CA THR A 16 -7.45 -6.92 -4.63
C THR A 16 -7.91 -6.05 -3.46
N ASN A 17 -7.59 -4.76 -3.46
CA ASN A 17 -8.03 -3.82 -2.43
C ASN A 17 -9.56 -3.84 -2.23
N ALA A 18 -10.35 -3.95 -3.30
CA ALA A 18 -11.81 -4.07 -3.24
C ALA A 18 -12.35 -5.32 -2.50
N LYS A 19 -11.50 -6.31 -2.23
CA LYS A 19 -11.84 -7.56 -1.53
C LYS A 19 -11.11 -7.72 -0.19
N GLY A 20 -10.16 -6.83 0.12
CA GLY A 20 -9.41 -6.88 1.37
C GLY A 20 -10.23 -6.27 2.50
N SER A 21 -10.38 -6.99 3.61
CA SER A 21 -11.22 -6.55 4.73
C SER A 21 -10.66 -5.34 5.49
N ALA A 22 -9.34 -5.13 5.48
CA ALA A 22 -8.73 -3.95 6.10
C ALA A 22 -9.01 -2.69 5.26
N PHE A 23 -8.80 -2.78 3.94
CA PHE A 23 -8.88 -1.63 3.03
C PHE A 23 -10.23 -0.91 3.04
N SER A 24 -11.32 -1.62 3.33
CA SER A 24 -12.65 -1.00 3.42
C SER A 24 -12.80 -0.01 4.57
N GLY A 25 -12.09 -0.19 5.68
CA GLY A 25 -12.14 0.72 6.84
C GLY A 25 -11.05 1.80 6.81
N ASP A 26 -10.05 1.64 5.95
CA ASP A 26 -8.87 2.50 5.93
C ASP A 26 -9.19 3.96 5.54
N THR A 27 -10.30 4.22 4.84
CA THR A 27 -10.72 5.59 4.51
C THR A 27 -11.67 6.21 5.53
N ASP A 28 -12.18 5.44 6.49
CA ASP A 28 -13.21 5.91 7.44
C ASP A 28 -12.62 6.93 8.43
N GLY A 29 -11.34 6.83 8.74
CA GLY A 29 -10.58 7.79 9.56
C GLY A 29 -10.02 8.99 8.80
N GLY A 30 -10.40 9.19 7.52
CA GLY A 30 -9.94 10.31 6.69
C GLY A 30 -8.50 10.21 6.20
N TYR A 31 -7.78 9.11 6.52
CA TYR A 31 -6.47 8.82 5.96
C TYR A 31 -6.61 8.08 4.61
N ASN A 32 -5.58 8.14 3.78
CA ASN A 32 -5.52 7.40 2.53
C ASN A 32 -4.38 6.35 2.61
N PRO A 33 -4.68 5.04 2.56
CA PRO A 33 -3.67 3.97 2.65
C PRO A 33 -2.84 3.81 1.36
N ILE A 34 -3.15 4.55 0.30
CA ILE A 34 -2.48 4.40 -1.00
C ILE A 34 -1.17 5.17 -1.04
N ILE A 35 -0.07 4.44 -1.24
CA ILE A 35 1.26 5.01 -1.47
C ILE A 35 1.38 5.40 -2.95
N SER A 36 1.78 6.65 -3.21
CA SER A 36 2.16 7.10 -4.56
C SER A 36 3.57 6.61 -4.86
N VAL A 37 3.76 5.91 -5.98
CA VAL A 37 5.05 5.30 -6.35
C VAL A 37 5.57 5.90 -7.64
N VAL A 38 6.86 6.24 -7.65
CA VAL A 38 7.60 6.65 -8.86
C VAL A 38 8.88 5.82 -9.03
N PRO A 39 9.37 5.61 -10.25
CA PRO A 39 10.71 5.07 -10.48
C PRO A 39 11.76 5.96 -9.83
N ALA A 40 12.77 5.36 -9.19
CA ALA A 40 13.86 6.11 -8.57
C ALA A 40 14.73 6.88 -9.59
N ASP A 41 14.82 6.36 -10.82
CA ASP A 41 15.52 6.96 -11.95
C ASP A 41 14.60 7.81 -12.86
N GLY A 42 13.30 7.89 -12.55
CA GLY A 42 12.29 8.56 -13.37
C GLY A 42 11.80 7.78 -14.59
N GLU A 43 12.32 6.58 -14.87
CA GLU A 43 12.02 5.82 -16.09
C GLU A 43 11.49 4.42 -15.82
N ASN A 44 12.14 3.63 -14.96
CA ASN A 44 11.84 2.21 -14.77
C ASN A 44 11.84 1.80 -13.30
N VAL A 45 10.66 1.38 -12.81
CA VAL A 45 10.49 0.91 -11.42
C VAL A 45 11.40 -0.28 -11.04
N ASN A 46 11.92 -1.03 -12.02
CA ASN A 46 12.85 -2.13 -11.77
C ASN A 46 14.22 -1.64 -11.27
N ASN A 47 14.60 -0.40 -11.57
CA ASN A 47 15.86 0.20 -11.15
C ASN A 47 15.77 0.81 -9.74
N GLY A 48 14.59 0.70 -9.10
CA GLY A 48 14.29 1.24 -7.78
C GLY A 48 12.95 1.96 -7.78
N MET A 49 12.30 1.98 -6.62
CA MET A 49 11.01 2.64 -6.42
C MET A 49 11.10 3.59 -5.23
N ILE A 50 10.52 4.77 -5.38
CA ILE A 50 10.33 5.73 -4.28
C ILE A 50 8.83 5.82 -4.01
N GLY A 51 8.46 5.56 -2.76
CA GLY A 51 7.08 5.67 -2.28
C GLY A 51 6.88 6.94 -1.47
N TYR A 52 5.81 7.66 -1.77
CA TYR A 52 5.35 8.81 -1.00
C TYR A 52 4.00 8.50 -0.36
N ILE A 53 3.91 8.75 0.93
CA ILE A 53 2.67 8.73 1.68
C ILE A 53 2.61 9.98 2.55
N THR A 54 1.47 10.64 2.55
CA THR A 54 1.21 11.79 3.42
C THR A 54 0.21 11.33 4.48
N MET A 55 0.63 11.40 5.74
CA MET A 55 -0.20 10.99 6.87
C MET A 55 -0.42 12.19 7.78
N GLY A 56 -1.68 12.54 8.00
CA GLY A 56 -2.07 13.37 9.14
C GLY A 56 -2.12 12.48 10.37
N VAL A 57 -1.41 12.86 11.43
CA VAL A 57 -1.39 12.13 12.70
C VAL A 57 -1.93 13.04 13.78
N ASP A 58 -2.96 12.57 14.49
CA ASP A 58 -3.43 13.23 15.70
C ASP A 58 -2.51 12.86 16.86
N THR A 59 -1.49 13.69 17.12
CA THR A 59 -0.43 13.40 18.10
C THR A 59 -0.90 13.21 19.56
N PRO A 60 -2.04 13.76 20.01
CA PRO A 60 -2.60 13.47 21.33
C PRO A 60 -3.48 12.21 21.40
N ALA A 61 -3.86 11.61 20.26
CA ALA A 61 -4.74 10.43 20.25
C ALA A 61 -4.08 9.23 20.96
N ILE A 62 -4.86 8.51 21.75
CA ILE A 62 -4.46 7.24 22.39
C ILE A 62 -5.32 6.14 21.76
N GLU A 63 -4.71 5.38 20.86
CA GLU A 63 -5.34 4.20 20.28
C GLU A 63 -5.22 3.03 21.25
N ASN A 64 -6.35 2.55 21.77
CA ASN A 64 -6.42 1.30 22.52
C ASN A 64 -6.75 0.19 21.53
N PHE A 65 -5.81 -0.73 21.34
CA PHE A 65 -6.07 -1.96 20.57
C PHE A 65 -6.75 -2.94 21.53
N ASP A 66 -8.05 -3.19 21.32
CA ASP A 66 -8.78 -4.27 22.00
C ASP A 66 -8.30 -5.67 21.55
#